data_AF-A0A4S8M834-F1
#
_entry.id   AF-A0A4S8M834-F1
#
_cell.length_a   1.000
_cell.length_b   1.000
_cell.length_c   1.000
_cell.angle_alpha   90.00
_cell.angle_beta   90.00
_cell.angle_gamma   90.00
#
_symmetry.space_group_name_H-M   'P 1'
#
loop_
_entity.id
_entity.type
_entity.pdbx_description
1 polymer ?
#
loop_
_entity_poly.entity_id
_entity_poly.type
_entity_poly.pdbx_seq_one_letter_code
_entity_poly.pdbx_strand_id
1 'polypeptide(L)'
;MGSDPILPTTEIISIPCAGVRIPYGKLSGLMAWRFVVELDTDPSNSKQKRSSRQSQSQSQLPKGLPRPGVVSNFILDTGSSSSHVSQETLKALGYKGIYKAGTEVHLRIQGVSTKCLIARYGEAGRLGGQFMTAGSLTFYFDTKLNAPVLYAGDTNERPTDIPRTVTLDPNRKARRNSLRDSVYAIMTSLHLIRAGESSA
;
A
#
# COMPACT_ATOMS: atom_id res chain seq x y z
N MET A 1 10.12 -6.16 22.55
CA MET A 1 11.07 -6.31 21.44
C MET A 1 10.28 -6.68 20.19
N GLY A 2 10.01 -5.71 19.32
CA GLY A 2 9.17 -5.90 18.12
C GLY A 2 9.88 -6.78 17.10
N SER A 3 9.15 -7.76 16.57
CA SER A 3 9.59 -8.74 15.57
C SER A 3 10.28 -8.11 14.37
N ASP A 4 11.37 -8.75 13.92
CA ASP A 4 12.26 -8.38 12.81
C ASP A 4 11.59 -7.61 11.67
N PRO A 5 12.21 -6.53 11.17
CA PRO A 5 11.77 -5.88 9.94
C PRO A 5 11.88 -6.90 8.81
N ILE A 6 10.72 -7.39 8.35
CA ILE A 6 10.68 -8.16 7.10
C ILE A 6 11.24 -7.24 6.03
N LEU A 7 12.37 -7.63 5.46
CA LEU A 7 13.03 -6.88 4.39
C LEU A 7 12.00 -6.62 3.28
N PRO A 8 11.75 -5.36 2.89
CA PRO A 8 10.88 -5.05 1.77
C PRO A 8 11.42 -5.75 0.53
N THR A 9 10.70 -6.75 0.04
CA THR A 9 11.06 -7.46 -1.18
C THR A 9 10.38 -6.79 -2.36
N THR A 10 11.21 -6.23 -3.24
CA THR A 10 10.85 -5.63 -4.54
C THR A 10 10.14 -4.29 -4.40
N GLU A 11 10.72 -3.23 -4.99
CA GLU A 11 10.03 -1.96 -5.14
C GLU A 11 8.79 -2.19 -6.01
N ILE A 12 7.62 -2.20 -5.38
CA ILE A 12 6.35 -2.26 -6.09
C ILE A 12 6.18 -0.90 -6.76
N ILE A 13 6.61 -0.78 -8.02
CA ILE A 13 6.52 0.46 -8.81
C ILE A 13 5.40 0.43 -9.86
N SER A 14 4.73 -0.71 -10.04
CA SER A 14 3.65 -0.90 -11.02
C SER A 14 2.40 -1.56 -10.41
N ILE A 15 1.32 -1.56 -11.19
CA ILE A 15 0.06 -2.29 -10.94
C ILE A 15 0.03 -3.42 -11.98
N PRO A 16 -0.33 -4.67 -11.62
CA PRO A 16 -1.00 -5.08 -10.38
C PRO A 16 -0.10 -5.17 -9.14
N CYS A 17 -0.70 -5.00 -7.96
CA CYS A 17 0.02 -5.14 -6.69
C CYS A 17 -0.87 -5.71 -5.56
N ALA A 18 -0.28 -6.56 -4.72
CA ALA A 18 -0.97 -7.20 -3.61
C ALA A 18 -0.90 -6.36 -2.32
N GLY A 19 -2.07 -6.22 -1.69
CA GLY A 19 -2.25 -5.61 -0.38
C GLY A 19 -2.24 -6.64 0.76
N VAL A 20 -2.59 -6.17 1.95
CA VAL A 20 -2.76 -6.98 3.16
C VAL A 20 -4.11 -6.72 3.79
N ARG A 21 -4.74 -7.76 4.33
CA ARG A 21 -5.93 -7.62 5.18
C ARG A 21 -5.47 -7.26 6.60
N ILE A 22 -6.13 -6.28 7.22
CA ILE A 22 -5.87 -5.91 8.61
C ILE A 22 -6.68 -6.87 9.52
N PRO A 23 -6.02 -7.71 10.32
CA PRO A 23 -6.71 -8.79 11.05
C PRO A 23 -7.25 -8.39 12.43
N TYR A 24 -6.72 -7.32 13.03
CA TYR A 24 -7.01 -6.95 14.43
C TYR A 24 -7.09 -5.42 14.60
N GLY A 25 -7.73 -4.99 15.69
CA GLY A 25 -7.84 -3.58 16.08
C GLY A 25 -8.99 -2.83 15.39
N LYS A 26 -8.99 -1.49 15.53
CA LYS A 26 -10.07 -0.61 15.06
C LYS A 26 -10.27 -0.60 13.53
N LEU A 27 -9.26 -1.04 12.79
CA LEU A 27 -9.28 -1.13 11.32
C LEU A 27 -9.44 -2.58 10.83
N SER A 28 -9.80 -3.51 11.72
CA SER A 28 -10.00 -4.91 11.36
C SER A 28 -11.04 -5.06 10.26
N GLY A 29 -10.76 -5.92 9.29
CA GLY A 29 -11.61 -6.14 8.11
C GLY A 29 -11.29 -5.24 6.92
N LEU A 30 -10.58 -4.13 7.13
CA LEU A 30 -10.09 -3.27 6.05
C LEU A 30 -8.84 -3.86 5.39
N MET A 31 -8.49 -3.28 4.25
CA MET A 31 -7.33 -3.68 3.45
C MET A 31 -6.37 -2.50 3.31
N ALA A 32 -5.08 -2.80 3.27
CA ALA A 32 -4.02 -1.82 3.13
C ALA A 32 -3.04 -2.20 2.03
N TRP A 33 -2.54 -1.18 1.34
CA TRP A 33 -1.52 -1.31 0.31
C TRP A 33 -0.31 -0.44 0.64
N ARG A 34 0.84 -0.85 0.11
CA ARG A 34 2.06 -0.07 0.11
C ARG A 34 2.27 0.45 -1.31
N PHE A 35 2.33 1.77 -1.45
CA PHE A 35 2.49 2.43 -2.74
C PHE A 35 3.73 3.33 -2.75
N VAL A 36 4.30 3.51 -3.93
CA VAL A 36 5.23 4.60 -4.20
C VAL A 36 4.41 5.87 -4.41
N VAL A 37 4.76 6.92 -3.66
CA VAL A 37 4.12 8.23 -3.73
C VAL A 37 5.14 9.24 -4.23
N GLU A 38 4.72 10.10 -5.13
CA GLU A 38 5.50 11.20 -5.69
C GLU A 38 4.69 12.51 -5.54
N LEU A 39 5.38 13.64 -5.39
CA LEU A 39 4.71 14.94 -5.57
C LEU A 39 4.31 15.10 -7.03
N ASP A 40 3.06 15.49 -7.27
CA ASP A 40 2.60 15.79 -8.63
C ASP A 40 3.01 17.23 -8.97
N THR A 41 4.30 17.43 -9.27
CA THR A 41 4.78 18.70 -9.80
C THR A 41 4.40 18.78 -11.27
N ASP A 42 3.35 19.51 -11.58
CA ASP A 42 3.09 19.92 -12.95
C ASP A 42 4.27 20.80 -13.42
N PRO A 43 5.07 20.39 -14.42
CA PRO A 43 6.22 21.16 -14.89
C PRO A 43 5.84 22.57 -15.39
N SER A 44 4.56 22.83 -15.65
CA SER A 44 4.05 24.13 -16.09
C SER A 44 4.07 25.22 -15.00
N ASN A 45 4.11 24.87 -13.71
CA ASN A 45 3.88 25.84 -12.63
C ASN A 45 5.16 26.45 -12.01
N SER A 46 6.33 26.12 -12.57
CA SER A 46 7.64 26.66 -12.12
C SER A 46 8.07 27.95 -12.83
N LYS A 47 7.21 28.56 -13.66
CA LYS A 47 7.54 29.74 -14.47
C LYS A 47 6.49 30.87 -14.36
N GLN A 48 6.40 31.51 -13.21
CA GLN A 48 5.85 32.88 -13.13
C GLN A 48 6.76 33.78 -12.29
N LYS A 49 7.99 33.99 -12.79
CA LYS A 49 8.81 35.20 -12.54
C LYS A 49 10.10 35.19 -13.37
N ARG A 50 10.02 35.05 -14.70
CA ARG A 50 11.10 35.52 -15.59
C ARG A 50 10.52 36.12 -16.86
N SER A 51 10.81 37.39 -17.05
CA SER A 51 10.43 38.18 -18.20
C SER A 51 11.11 37.68 -19.47
N SER A 52 10.43 37.94 -20.59
CA SER A 52 10.98 38.24 -21.92
C SER A 52 11.81 37.17 -22.66
N ARG A 53 11.23 36.73 -23.79
CA ARG A 53 11.87 36.30 -25.05
C ARG A 53 12.89 35.14 -24.99
N GLN A 54 12.44 33.92 -25.28
CA GLN A 54 13.00 33.09 -26.38
C GLN A 54 12.37 31.69 -26.41
N SER A 55 12.02 31.29 -27.63
CA SER A 55 11.91 29.93 -28.20
C SER A 55 11.24 28.79 -27.43
N GLN A 56 10.23 28.23 -28.12
CA GLN A 56 9.80 26.82 -28.06
C GLN A 56 10.96 25.88 -27.71
N SER A 57 10.90 25.31 -26.51
CA SER A 57 11.51 24.02 -26.23
C SER A 57 10.56 23.30 -25.29
N GLN A 58 9.95 22.23 -25.79
CA GLN A 58 9.27 21.24 -24.99
C GLN A 58 10.25 20.80 -23.90
N SER A 59 9.98 21.13 -22.64
CA SER A 59 10.76 20.60 -21.52
C SER A 59 10.34 19.15 -21.30
N GLN A 60 10.76 18.25 -22.20
CA GLN A 60 10.88 16.85 -21.85
C GLN A 60 12.01 16.77 -20.83
N LEU A 61 11.65 16.54 -19.56
CA LEU A 61 12.61 16.06 -18.57
C LEU A 61 13.37 14.87 -19.20
N PRO A 62 14.70 14.75 -19.00
CA PRO A 62 15.45 13.60 -19.46
C PRO A 62 14.76 12.32 -18.99
N LYS A 63 14.38 11.44 -19.93
CA LYS A 63 13.91 10.08 -19.65
C LYS A 63 15.02 9.34 -18.93
N GLY A 64 15.05 9.35 -17.60
CA GLY A 64 16.04 8.57 -16.86
C GLY A 64 16.33 8.96 -15.41
N LEU A 65 16.00 10.18 -14.94
CA LEU A 65 16.08 10.45 -13.51
C LEU A 65 14.76 10.07 -12.81
N PRO A 66 14.76 9.12 -11.86
CA PRO A 66 13.57 8.81 -11.08
C PRO A 66 13.14 10.05 -10.31
N ARG A 67 11.84 10.37 -10.36
CA ARG A 67 11.27 11.41 -9.50
C ARG A 67 11.49 10.96 -8.05
N PRO A 68 11.86 11.86 -7.12
CA PRO A 68 11.99 11.48 -5.73
C PRO A 68 10.62 11.03 -5.21
N GLY A 69 10.52 9.73 -4.94
CA GLY A 69 9.33 9.09 -4.40
C GLY A 69 9.60 8.52 -3.02
N VAL A 70 8.54 8.38 -2.23
CA VAL A 70 8.60 7.68 -0.94
C VAL A 70 7.60 6.55 -0.92
N VAL A 71 7.93 5.49 -0.20
CA VAL A 71 7.02 4.37 0.00
C VAL A 71 6.12 4.66 1.20
N SER A 72 4.81 4.63 1.01
CA SER A 72 3.82 4.91 2.05
C SER A 72 2.70 3.86 2.06
N ASN A 73 2.15 3.59 3.24
CA ASN A 73 1.03 2.66 3.40
C ASN A 73 -0.30 3.42 3.39
N PHE A 74 -1.29 2.89 2.70
CA PHE A 74 -2.63 3.44 2.62
C PHE A 74 -3.68 2.38 2.93
N ILE A 75 -4.74 2.78 3.61
CA ILE A 75 -5.96 2.00 3.72
C ILE A 75 -6.78 2.23 2.45
N LEU A 76 -7.28 1.16 1.83
CA LEU A 76 -8.23 1.29 0.73
C LEU A 76 -9.64 1.39 1.32
N ASP A 77 -10.29 2.53 1.12
CA ASP A 77 -11.64 2.84 1.61
C ASP A 77 -12.50 3.31 0.43
N THR A 78 -12.97 2.35 -0.37
CA THR A 78 -13.76 2.65 -1.58
C THR A 78 -15.12 3.28 -1.27
N GLY A 79 -15.57 3.26 -0.01
CA GLY A 79 -16.76 3.96 0.44
C GLY A 79 -16.54 5.47 0.65
N SER A 80 -15.28 5.92 0.73
CA SER A 80 -14.94 7.34 0.84
C SER A 80 -14.86 8.00 -0.52
N SER A 81 -15.48 9.17 -0.65
CA SER A 81 -15.37 10.04 -1.83
C SER A 81 -14.03 10.78 -1.90
N SER A 82 -13.25 10.80 -0.82
CA SER A 82 -11.99 11.55 -0.72
C SER A 82 -10.82 10.66 -0.30
N SER A 83 -9.66 10.90 -0.91
CA SER A 83 -8.38 10.31 -0.51
C SER A 83 -7.62 11.26 0.39
N HIS A 84 -6.87 10.70 1.35
CA HIS A 84 -6.14 11.43 2.37
C HIS A 84 -4.69 10.97 2.38
N VAL A 85 -3.77 11.92 2.57
CA VAL A 85 -2.34 11.65 2.73
C VAL A 85 -1.87 12.11 4.10
N SER A 86 -1.08 11.28 4.78
CA SER A 86 -0.46 11.61 6.06
C SER A 86 0.56 12.75 5.92
N GLN A 87 0.66 13.58 6.95
CA GLN A 87 1.64 14.67 6.98
C GLN A 87 3.08 14.15 6.94
N GLU A 88 3.32 12.97 7.51
CA GLU A 88 4.60 12.26 7.52
C GLU A 88 5.06 11.93 6.09
N THR A 89 4.15 11.46 5.25
CA THR A 89 4.43 11.17 3.83
C THR A 89 4.82 12.44 3.09
N LEU A 90 4.10 13.54 3.30
CA LEU A 90 4.41 14.84 2.70
C LEU A 90 5.76 15.40 3.20
N LYS A 91 6.08 15.24 4.48
CA LYS A 91 7.40 15.61 5.03
C LYS A 91 8.52 14.80 4.40
N ALA A 92 8.33 13.48 4.27
CA ALA A 92 9.31 12.60 3.64
C ALA A 92 9.51 12.93 2.15
N LEU A 93 8.47 13.37 1.46
CA LEU A 93 8.54 13.88 0.08
C LEU A 93 9.19 15.25 -0.06
N GLY A 94 9.51 15.92 1.05
CA GLY A 94 10.04 17.27 1.03
C GLY A 94 9.03 18.34 0.60
N TYR A 95 7.73 18.08 0.73
CA TYR A 95 6.67 19.04 0.43
C TYR A 95 6.90 20.37 1.17
N LYS A 96 6.75 21.50 0.46
CA LYS A 96 7.02 22.84 1.01
C LYS A 96 5.76 23.67 1.27
N GLY A 97 4.57 23.09 1.06
CA GLY A 97 3.31 23.78 1.30
C GLY A 97 2.83 23.72 2.75
N ILE A 98 1.57 24.10 2.96
CA ILE A 98 0.96 24.21 4.29
C ILE A 98 0.43 22.84 4.73
N TYR A 99 0.79 22.39 5.94
CA TYR A 99 0.38 21.09 6.52
C TYR A 99 -0.98 21.15 7.25
N LYS A 100 -1.92 21.96 6.77
CA LYS A 100 -3.23 22.11 7.42
C LYS A 100 -4.14 20.95 6.99
N ALA A 101 -4.75 20.27 7.95
CA ALA A 101 -5.68 19.19 7.66
C ALA A 101 -6.85 19.67 6.78
N GLY A 102 -7.22 18.86 5.79
CA GLY A 102 -8.23 19.20 4.78
C GLY A 102 -7.73 20.06 3.62
N THR A 103 -6.47 20.52 3.63
CA THR A 103 -5.86 21.19 2.47
C THR A 103 -5.68 20.18 1.34
N GLU A 104 -5.97 20.59 0.11
CA GLU A 104 -5.81 19.75 -1.08
C GLU A 104 -4.36 19.73 -1.57
N VAL A 105 -3.90 18.55 -1.97
CA VAL A 105 -2.58 18.32 -2.59
C VAL A 105 -2.72 17.27 -3.69
N HIS A 106 -2.04 17.49 -4.80
CA HIS A 106 -1.97 16.54 -5.90
C HIS A 106 -0.72 15.68 -5.76
N LEU A 107 -0.91 14.37 -5.81
CA LEU A 107 0.14 13.37 -5.68
C LEU A 107 0.04 12.37 -6.81
N ARG A 108 1.18 11.79 -7.21
CA ARG A 108 1.18 10.57 -8.02
C ARG A 108 1.36 9.38 -7.09
N ILE A 109 0.35 8.52 -7.02
CA ILE A 109 0.35 7.32 -6.18
C ILE A 109 0.38 6.13 -7.12
N GLN A 110 1.49 5.40 -7.11
CA GLN A 110 1.72 4.28 -8.03
C GLN A 110 1.56 4.67 -9.50
N GLY A 111 1.96 5.90 -9.85
CA GLY A 111 1.80 6.47 -11.18
C GLY A 111 0.43 7.10 -11.48
N VAL A 112 -0.58 6.88 -10.63
CA VAL A 112 -1.93 7.45 -10.77
C VAL A 112 -1.96 8.86 -10.18
N SER A 113 -2.28 9.88 -10.98
CA SER A 113 -2.50 11.24 -10.45
C SER A 113 -3.74 11.26 -9.57
N THR A 114 -3.54 11.65 -8.32
CA THR A 114 -4.49 11.48 -7.23
C THR A 114 -4.59 12.76 -6.42
N LYS A 115 -5.79 13.32 -6.38
CA LYS A 115 -6.13 14.44 -5.52
C LYS A 115 -6.33 13.97 -4.09
N CYS A 116 -5.52 14.44 -3.16
CA CYS A 116 -5.57 14.06 -1.75
C CYS A 116 -5.85 15.25 -0.85
N LEU A 117 -6.53 15.01 0.27
CA LEU A 117 -6.59 15.94 1.38
C LEU A 117 -5.46 15.61 2.37
N ILE A 118 -4.88 16.63 3.00
CA ILE A 118 -3.93 16.43 4.09
C ILE A 118 -4.70 15.88 5.30
N ALA A 119 -4.29 14.72 5.80
CA ALA A 119 -4.90 14.09 6.96
C ALA A 119 -4.57 14.85 8.26
N ARG A 120 -5.31 14.56 9.33
CA ARG A 120 -4.93 15.04 10.67
C ARG A 120 -3.58 14.43 11.09
N TYR A 121 -2.89 15.09 12.00
CA TYR A 121 -1.64 14.56 12.54
C TYR A 121 -1.90 13.19 13.21
N GLY A 122 -1.10 12.18 12.83
CA GLY A 122 -1.27 10.79 13.30
C GLY A 122 -2.40 10.00 12.61
N GLU A 123 -3.14 10.59 11.68
CA GLU A 123 -4.14 9.88 10.89
C GLU A 123 -3.47 9.13 9.72
N ALA A 124 -3.90 7.89 9.48
CA ALA A 124 -3.37 7.07 8.40
C ALA A 124 -3.80 7.60 7.02
N GLY A 125 -2.92 7.42 6.03
CA GLY A 125 -3.27 7.65 4.63
C GLY A 125 -4.42 6.72 4.18
N ARG A 126 -5.30 7.25 3.33
CA ARG A 126 -6.50 6.55 2.86
C ARG A 126 -6.74 6.84 1.39
N LEU A 127 -7.06 5.82 0.61
CA LEU A 127 -7.44 5.98 -0.80
C LEU A 127 -8.92 5.68 -0.97
N GLY A 128 -9.63 6.67 -1.51
CA GLY A 128 -11.06 6.63 -1.77
C GLY A 128 -11.42 6.02 -3.12
N GLY A 129 -12.72 5.91 -3.41
CA GLY A 129 -13.21 5.44 -4.72
C GLY A 129 -12.66 6.26 -5.89
N GLN A 130 -12.41 7.56 -5.70
CA GLN A 130 -11.80 8.42 -6.72
C GLN A 130 -10.43 7.93 -7.21
N PHE A 131 -9.62 7.30 -6.35
CA PHE A 131 -8.32 6.75 -6.74
C PHE A 131 -8.50 5.53 -7.64
N MET A 132 -9.48 4.68 -7.30
CA MET A 132 -9.84 3.52 -8.11
C MET A 132 -10.29 3.95 -9.50
N THR A 133 -11.17 4.94 -9.58
CA THR A 133 -11.65 5.47 -10.87
C THR A 133 -10.52 6.13 -11.67
N ALA A 134 -9.68 6.95 -11.04
CA ALA A 134 -8.61 7.67 -11.72
C ALA A 134 -7.55 6.74 -12.32
N GLY A 135 -7.27 5.60 -11.68
CA GLY A 135 -6.33 4.60 -12.18
C GLY A 135 -6.97 3.50 -13.02
N SER A 136 -8.27 3.56 -13.33
CA SER A 136 -9.03 2.45 -13.92
C SER A 136 -8.76 1.12 -13.19
N LEU A 137 -8.77 1.17 -11.86
CA LEU A 137 -8.38 0.06 -11.01
C LEU A 137 -9.57 -0.81 -10.64
N THR A 138 -9.32 -2.11 -10.58
CA THR A 138 -10.28 -3.08 -10.07
C THR A 138 -9.66 -3.87 -8.93
N PHE A 139 -10.47 -4.08 -7.89
CA PHE A 139 -10.08 -4.82 -6.71
C PHE A 139 -10.66 -6.24 -6.75
N TYR A 140 -9.80 -7.26 -6.62
CA TYR A 140 -10.22 -8.66 -6.47
C TYR A 140 -9.45 -9.36 -5.35
N PHE A 141 -10.10 -10.34 -4.73
CA PHE A 141 -9.40 -11.29 -3.88
C PHE A 141 -8.81 -12.41 -4.74
N ASP A 142 -7.49 -12.45 -4.84
CA ASP A 142 -6.78 -13.46 -5.61
C ASP A 142 -6.66 -14.76 -4.79
N THR A 143 -7.34 -15.81 -5.22
CA THR A 143 -7.37 -17.11 -4.52
C THR A 143 -6.04 -17.86 -4.56
N LYS A 144 -5.23 -17.68 -5.62
CA LYS A 144 -3.91 -18.33 -5.73
C LYS A 144 -2.92 -17.65 -4.78
N LEU A 145 -3.03 -16.33 -4.65
CA LEU A 145 -2.17 -15.56 -3.76
C LEU A 145 -2.70 -15.51 -2.32
N ASN A 146 -3.98 -15.85 -2.12
CA ASN A 146 -4.73 -15.68 -0.87
C ASN A 146 -4.59 -14.24 -0.33
N ALA A 147 -4.71 -13.27 -1.23
CA ALA A 147 -4.43 -11.87 -0.95
C ALA A 147 -5.35 -10.93 -1.75
N PRO A 148 -5.65 -9.74 -1.21
CA PRO A 148 -6.30 -8.68 -1.97
C PRO A 148 -5.34 -8.12 -3.02
N VAL A 149 -5.78 -7.96 -4.26
CA VAL A 149 -4.96 -7.46 -5.38
C VAL A 149 -5.70 -6.35 -6.11
N LEU A 150 -4.95 -5.30 -6.45
CA LEU A 150 -5.39 -4.24 -7.37
C LEU A 150 -4.87 -4.56 -8.78
N TYR A 151 -5.76 -4.47 -9.76
CA TYR A 151 -5.49 -4.66 -11.18
C TYR A 151 -5.78 -3.35 -11.93
N ALA A 152 -5.04 -3.08 -13.02
CA ALA A 152 -5.35 -2.00 -13.94
C ALA A 152 -6.23 -2.52 -15.08
N GLY A 153 -7.21 -1.73 -15.51
CA GLY A 153 -8.36 -2.12 -16.33
C GLY A 153 -8.10 -2.65 -17.75
N ASP A 154 -6.85 -2.75 -18.20
CA ASP A 154 -6.53 -3.12 -19.59
C ASP A 154 -5.89 -4.51 -19.75
N THR A 155 -5.70 -5.27 -18.67
CA THR A 155 -5.10 -6.61 -18.77
C THR A 155 -6.19 -7.68 -18.83
N ASN A 156 -6.51 -8.14 -20.05
CA ASN A 156 -7.35 -9.32 -20.28
C ASN A 156 -6.68 -10.62 -19.78
N GLU A 157 -5.35 -10.61 -19.66
CA GLU A 157 -4.56 -11.72 -19.14
C GLU A 157 -4.14 -11.46 -17.70
N ARG A 158 -4.42 -12.42 -16.81
CA ARG A 158 -3.99 -12.37 -15.41
C ARG A 158 -2.47 -12.51 -15.34
N PRO A 159 -1.73 -11.53 -14.81
CA PRO A 159 -0.28 -11.63 -14.71
C PRO A 159 0.15 -12.83 -13.86
N THR A 160 1.19 -13.54 -14.33
CA THR A 160 1.73 -14.73 -13.66
C THR A 160 2.53 -14.39 -12.41
N ASP A 161 3.13 -13.21 -12.37
CA ASP A 161 3.87 -12.68 -11.22
C ASP A 161 3.24 -11.38 -10.74
N ILE A 162 2.67 -11.40 -9.53
CA ILE A 162 2.05 -10.23 -8.90
C ILE A 162 2.89 -9.87 -7.68
N PRO A 163 3.55 -8.70 -7.66
CA PRO A 163 4.43 -8.32 -6.59
C PRO A 163 3.66 -8.20 -5.26
N ARG A 164 4.27 -8.73 -4.21
CA ARG A 164 3.72 -8.70 -2.85
C ARG A 164 4.53 -7.79 -1.95
N THR A 165 3.81 -7.04 -1.12
CA THR A 165 4.37 -6.18 -0.08
C THR A 165 5.19 -6.97 0.96
N VAL A 166 4.90 -8.26 1.11
CA VAL A 166 5.55 -9.18 2.06
C VAL A 166 5.86 -10.48 1.34
N THR A 167 7.13 -10.90 1.32
CA THR A 167 7.49 -12.28 0.98
C THR A 167 6.94 -13.20 2.05
N LEU A 168 6.06 -14.11 1.65
CA LEU A 168 5.77 -15.28 2.47
C LEU A 168 7.01 -16.15 2.41
N ASP A 169 7.88 -16.06 3.42
CA ASP A 169 8.90 -17.07 3.63
C ASP A 169 8.18 -18.44 3.68
N PRO A 170 8.46 -19.37 2.73
CA PRO A 170 7.84 -20.69 2.72
C PRO A 170 8.07 -21.42 4.05
N ASN A 171 9.17 -21.15 4.76
CA ASN A 171 9.44 -21.69 6.09
C ASN A 171 8.56 -21.07 7.18
N ARG A 172 8.03 -19.84 7.02
CA ARG A 172 7.05 -19.27 7.96
C ARG A 172 5.69 -19.95 7.86
N LYS A 173 5.24 -20.34 6.67
CA LYS A 173 4.03 -21.18 6.50
C LYS A 173 4.24 -22.55 7.14
N ALA A 174 5.39 -23.19 6.88
CA ALA A 174 5.74 -24.47 7.49
C ALA A 174 5.81 -24.39 9.03
N ARG A 175 6.42 -23.33 9.59
CA ARG A 175 6.46 -23.08 11.05
C ARG A 175 5.08 -22.84 11.66
N ARG A 176 4.18 -22.08 11.01
CA ARG A 176 2.81 -21.87 11.51
C ARG A 176 1.99 -23.14 11.50
N ASN A 177 2.17 -24.00 10.51
CA ASN A 177 1.51 -25.29 10.45
C ASN A 177 2.08 -26.23 11.53
N SER A 178 3.41 -26.32 11.65
CA SER A 178 4.08 -27.09 12.71
C SER A 178 3.68 -26.65 14.13
N LEU A 179 3.53 -25.35 14.39
CA LEU A 179 3.03 -24.84 15.67
C LEU A 179 1.58 -25.23 15.93
N ARG A 180 0.71 -25.19 14.91
CA ARG A 180 -0.68 -25.66 15.03
C ARG A 180 -0.72 -27.15 15.32
N ASP A 181 0.05 -27.94 14.59
CA ASP A 181 0.11 -29.40 14.75
C ASP A 181 0.65 -29.78 16.14
N SER A 182 1.64 -29.03 16.64
CA SER A 182 2.17 -29.20 18.01
C SER A 182 1.14 -28.87 19.08
N VAL A 183 0.36 -27.79 18.89
CA VAL A 183 -0.72 -27.43 19.83
C VAL A 183 -1.85 -28.48 19.81
N TYR A 184 -2.22 -28.98 18.63
CA TYR A 184 -3.18 -30.08 18.53
C TYR A 184 -2.66 -31.35 19.22
N ALA A 185 -1.41 -31.73 19.00
CA ALA A 185 -0.80 -32.88 19.65
C ALA A 185 -0.77 -32.75 21.18
N ILE A 186 -0.49 -31.56 21.71
CA ILE A 186 -0.54 -31.28 23.15
C ILE A 186 -1.98 -31.38 23.67
N MET A 187 -2.96 -30.80 22.97
CA MET A 187 -4.36 -30.89 23.40
C MET A 187 -4.90 -32.32 23.36
N THR A 188 -4.53 -33.12 22.37
CA THR A 188 -4.88 -34.54 22.27
C THR A 188 -4.21 -35.35 23.37
N SER A 189 -2.93 -35.08 23.67
CA SER A 189 -2.20 -35.76 24.75
C SER A 189 -2.79 -35.42 26.13
N LEU A 190 -3.20 -34.16 26.35
CA LEU A 190 -3.87 -33.74 27.59
C LEU A 190 -5.26 -34.37 27.74
N HIS A 191 -6.01 -34.59 26.65
CA HIS A 191 -7.28 -35.31 26.69
C HIS A 191 -7.09 -36.81 27.03
N LEU A 192 -6.04 -37.44 26.51
CA LEU A 192 -5.72 -38.84 26.81
C LEU A 192 -5.27 -39.04 28.26
N ILE A 193 -4.50 -38.10 28.83
CA ILE A 193 -4.09 -38.15 30.24
C ILE A 193 -5.31 -38.03 31.17
N ARG A 194 -6.26 -37.14 30.85
CA ARG A 194 -7.49 -36.98 31.64
C ARG A 194 -8.43 -38.18 31.59
N ALA A 195 -8.41 -38.95 30.50
CA ALA A 195 -9.19 -40.18 30.36
C ALA A 195 -8.55 -41.36 31.12
N GLY A 196 -7.23 -41.36 31.33
CA GLY A 196 -6.51 -42.39 32.10
C GLY A 196 -6.66 -42.27 33.62
N GLU A 197 -6.95 -41.08 34.15
CA GLU A 197 -7.18 -40.86 35.59
C GLU A 197 -8.60 -41.22 36.06
N SER A 198 -9.51 -41.59 35.15
CA SER A 198 -10.89 -42.00 35.49
C SER A 198 -11.07 -43.53 35.53
N SER A 199 -9.99 -44.31 35.57
CA SER A 199 -10.04 -45.79 35.60
C SER A 199 -9.02 -46.41 36.57
N ALA A 200 -8.80 -45.76 37.71
CA ALA A 200 -8.10 -46.33 38.86
C ALA A 200 -9.00 -46.32 40.10
#